data_AF-A0A1M4T4U7-F1
#
_entry.id   AF-A0A1M4T4U7-F1
#
_cell.length_a   1.000
_cell.length_b   1.000
_cell.length_c   1.000
_cell.angle_alpha   90.00
_cell.angle_beta   90.00
_cell.angle_gamma   90.00
#
_symmetry.space_group_name_H-M   'P 1'
#
loop_
_entity.id
_entity.type
_entity.pdbx_description
1 polymer ?
#
loop_
_entity_poly.entity_id
_entity_poly.type
_entity_poly.pdbx_seq_one_letter_code
_entity_poly.pdbx_strand_id
1 'polypeptide(L)'
;MDVPIRMCLPSALAWWFKATVVAVCLLLASASRASEWPLATMQVSDVFASKTQYFYVGKGEVWDGANYAAQYRASSDLFLIVSLDGKVVFSQHMTGQGHIQFALPVLQAGFHRLDFSFTQRGDWGSPADDRLEFCEAGIESTATLRNSRLSYQVQHPKGYHIRHLPDALFNPHVLGEQPYIAHVQLDRRDADELTAMARLGSAWKAAAGVRWHDATQLPAEAQDAHFGLVLEHAPQLDSRAQLRLERQVLATVAAPETAAHRQMPLFRIRYRDAAGLNDAVHALLNVDYLAQLGTAQADIVENIDPPRWAGLRRIQTLADLGIQDLRLEGGSHDMQLIFPSVWQPSDILQGQLALNVQNGLLQGSKLAVWIDNALAGSMAFDAVQAGGDVRNLAFQTPRPAASASFDVRIETTLIANGDCLPRSRGALWIDAAKSQVTLPHRLKSGIAAISAALVPHPVILVDESPGSLGLAISLLQVASSMLLDDKPVPARITTDASVPHSVSVTIDPELYRQRIATHPDKVYAPYAENGILLLHSEDRFHVIAETPDSVANFMRHWAGVQPHLRDGAQEVLLAQDGEAIVLRHYVASTKVTPAMRPPTVAMLGALVLALLLAIAAWWLWHSSRLKRVKE
;
A
#
# COMPACT_ATOMS: atom_id res chain seq x y z
N MET A 1 -52.74 14.63 -74.80
CA MET A 1 -51.62 14.11 -75.60
C MET A 1 -50.37 14.42 -74.82
N ASP A 2 -49.69 13.38 -74.32
CA ASP A 2 -48.22 13.25 -74.38
C ASP A 2 -47.73 12.09 -73.50
N VAL A 3 -47.29 11.06 -74.22
CA VAL A 3 -46.18 10.09 -74.03
C VAL A 3 -45.70 9.74 -72.61
N PRO A 4 -45.57 8.44 -72.27
CA PRO A 4 -44.94 7.99 -71.03
C PRO A 4 -43.42 7.85 -71.21
N ILE A 5 -42.62 8.36 -70.27
CA ILE A 5 -41.20 8.00 -70.13
C ILE A 5 -41.07 7.05 -68.94
N ARG A 6 -40.87 5.76 -69.24
CA ARG A 6 -40.27 4.81 -68.30
C ARG A 6 -38.81 5.22 -68.13
N MET A 7 -38.43 5.63 -66.93
CA MET A 7 -37.02 5.67 -66.52
C MET A 7 -36.84 4.67 -65.38
N CYS A 8 -36.18 3.56 -65.71
CA CYS A 8 -35.64 2.61 -64.74
C CYS A 8 -34.60 3.34 -63.88
N LEU A 9 -34.91 3.59 -62.60
CA LEU A 9 -33.88 3.89 -61.62
C LEU A 9 -33.31 2.57 -61.07
N PRO A 10 -31.98 2.40 -61.06
CA PRO A 10 -31.36 1.15 -60.63
C PRO A 10 -31.41 1.02 -59.10
N SER A 11 -31.65 -0.21 -58.67
CA SER A 11 -31.62 -0.75 -57.30
C SER A 11 -30.31 -0.54 -56.53
N ALA A 12 -29.33 0.20 -57.09
CA ALA A 12 -28.04 0.48 -56.51
C ALA A 12 -28.05 1.65 -55.51
N LEU A 13 -28.97 2.61 -55.64
CA LEU A 13 -29.02 3.81 -54.77
C LEU A 13 -29.58 3.53 -53.37
N ALA A 14 -30.41 2.50 -53.22
CA ALA A 14 -30.96 2.10 -51.91
C ALA A 14 -29.93 1.35 -51.03
N TRP A 15 -28.93 0.71 -51.64
CA TRP A 15 -27.84 0.04 -50.93
C TRP A 15 -26.79 1.04 -50.42
N TRP A 16 -26.52 2.10 -51.17
CA TRP A 16 -25.56 3.12 -50.77
C TRP A 16 -26.05 3.91 -49.54
N PHE A 17 -27.32 4.31 -49.49
CA PHE A 17 -27.86 5.06 -48.34
C PHE A 17 -27.89 4.23 -47.03
N LYS A 18 -28.17 2.92 -47.10
CA LYS A 18 -28.08 2.03 -45.93
C LYS A 18 -26.63 1.77 -45.50
N ALA A 19 -25.71 1.67 -46.46
CA ALA A 19 -24.28 1.53 -46.16
C ALA A 19 -23.66 2.82 -45.58
N THR A 20 -24.13 3.99 -45.98
CA THR A 20 -23.60 5.28 -45.46
C THR A 20 -24.11 5.56 -44.04
N VAL A 21 -25.35 5.20 -43.70
CA VAL A 21 -25.87 5.36 -42.32
C VAL A 21 -25.21 4.37 -41.34
N VAL A 22 -24.87 3.15 -41.79
CA VAL A 22 -24.12 2.18 -40.97
C VAL A 22 -22.65 2.59 -40.83
N ALA A 23 -22.01 3.14 -41.87
CA ALA A 23 -20.63 3.62 -41.81
C ALA A 23 -20.47 4.90 -40.97
N VAL A 24 -21.46 5.80 -40.95
CA VAL A 24 -21.45 6.99 -40.09
C VAL A 24 -21.75 6.64 -38.61
N CYS A 25 -22.53 5.59 -38.34
CA CYS A 25 -22.70 5.09 -36.97
C CYS A 25 -21.45 4.36 -36.43
N LEU A 26 -20.64 3.74 -37.30
CA LEU A 26 -19.38 3.08 -36.92
C LEU A 26 -18.20 4.06 -36.74
N LEU A 27 -18.29 5.28 -37.25
CA LEU A 27 -17.25 6.31 -37.12
C LEU A 27 -17.51 7.33 -36.00
N LEU A 28 -18.64 7.22 -35.29
CA LEU A 28 -18.92 7.98 -34.06
C LEU A 28 -18.59 7.20 -32.77
N ALA A 29 -17.94 6.03 -32.88
CA ALA A 29 -17.29 5.41 -31.74
C ALA A 29 -16.04 6.25 -31.40
N SER A 30 -16.24 7.26 -30.57
CA SER A 30 -15.17 7.97 -29.87
C SER A 30 -14.14 6.95 -29.39
N ALA A 31 -12.92 7.02 -29.91
CA ALA A 31 -11.80 6.25 -29.42
C ALA A 31 -11.46 6.72 -28.00
N SER A 32 -12.27 6.32 -27.02
CA SER A 32 -11.90 6.38 -25.62
C SER A 32 -10.67 5.47 -25.47
N ARG A 33 -9.53 6.05 -25.10
CA ARG A 33 -8.35 5.26 -24.73
C ARG A 33 -8.79 4.25 -23.68
N ALA A 34 -8.64 2.96 -23.99
CA ALA A 34 -8.88 1.90 -23.02
C ALA A 34 -7.88 2.09 -21.87
N SER A 35 -8.37 2.05 -20.64
CA SER A 35 -7.53 2.03 -19.44
C SER A 35 -6.88 0.65 -19.34
N GLU A 36 -5.66 0.61 -18.80
CA GLU A 36 -4.94 -0.64 -18.58
C GLU A 36 -4.74 -0.90 -17.08
N TRP A 37 -4.91 -2.14 -16.66
CA TRP A 37 -4.57 -2.63 -15.32
C TRP A 37 -3.40 -3.62 -15.44
N PRO A 38 -2.20 -3.28 -14.96
CA PRO A 38 -1.06 -4.18 -15.00
C PRO A 38 -1.24 -5.31 -13.98
N LEU A 39 -0.79 -6.51 -14.33
CA LEU A 39 -0.79 -7.67 -13.46
C LEU A 39 0.64 -8.23 -13.34
N ALA A 40 0.97 -8.75 -12.17
CA ALA A 40 2.32 -9.26 -11.89
C ALA A 40 2.73 -10.36 -12.86
N THR A 41 4.04 -10.46 -13.13
CA THR A 41 4.60 -11.61 -13.84
C THR A 41 4.40 -12.86 -12.98
N MET A 42 3.93 -13.95 -13.59
CA MET A 42 3.74 -15.23 -12.91
C MET A 42 4.76 -16.22 -13.42
N GLN A 43 5.36 -16.97 -12.49
CA GLN A 43 6.21 -18.10 -12.81
C GLN A 43 5.79 -19.30 -11.94
N VAL A 44 5.69 -20.46 -12.55
CA VAL A 44 5.35 -21.74 -11.91
C VAL A 44 6.33 -22.81 -12.38
N SER A 45 6.65 -23.77 -11.52
CA SER A 45 7.63 -24.84 -11.77
C SER A 45 7.16 -26.21 -11.24
N ASP A 46 5.85 -26.37 -11.04
CA ASP A 46 5.24 -27.55 -10.41
C ASP A 46 4.27 -28.25 -11.38
N VAL A 47 4.05 -29.55 -11.19
CA VAL A 47 3.17 -30.42 -12.00
C VAL A 47 1.73 -29.91 -11.98
N PHE A 48 1.31 -29.37 -10.84
CA PHE A 48 0.10 -28.59 -10.69
C PHE A 48 0.43 -27.30 -9.93
N ALA A 49 0.20 -26.16 -10.55
CA ALA A 49 0.38 -24.87 -9.90
C ALA A 49 -0.85 -24.00 -10.07
N SER A 50 -1.28 -23.35 -9.00
CA SER A 50 -2.30 -22.32 -9.06
C SER A 50 -1.71 -20.99 -8.61
N LYS A 51 -1.95 -19.93 -9.40
CA LYS A 51 -1.59 -18.56 -9.04
C LYS A 51 -2.83 -17.68 -9.17
N THR A 52 -2.97 -16.77 -8.21
CA THR A 52 -4.14 -15.90 -8.13
C THR A 52 -3.69 -14.45 -8.30
N GLN A 53 -4.48 -13.69 -9.06
CA GLN A 53 -4.30 -12.26 -9.22
C GLN A 53 -5.60 -11.52 -8.90
N TYR A 54 -5.48 -10.34 -8.30
CA TYR A 54 -6.63 -9.53 -7.90
C TYR A 54 -6.63 -8.21 -8.66
N PHE A 55 -7.83 -7.70 -8.92
CA PHE A 55 -8.04 -6.36 -9.46
C PHE A 55 -9.35 -5.78 -8.90
N TYR A 56 -9.54 -4.47 -9.04
CA TYR A 56 -10.66 -3.76 -8.44
C TYR A 56 -11.40 -2.87 -9.44
N VAL A 57 -12.71 -3.04 -9.50
CA VAL A 57 -13.63 -2.19 -10.27
C VAL A 57 -14.25 -1.16 -9.33
N GLY A 58 -14.17 0.13 -9.67
CA GLY A 58 -14.58 1.23 -8.80
C GLY A 58 -16.06 1.19 -8.41
N LYS A 59 -16.41 1.75 -7.24
CA LYS A 59 -17.83 1.85 -6.83
C LYS A 59 -18.66 2.60 -7.86
N GLY A 60 -19.73 1.97 -8.33
CA GLY A 60 -20.60 2.52 -9.37
C GLY A 60 -20.02 2.50 -10.78
N GLU A 61 -18.84 1.91 -10.97
CA GLU A 61 -18.32 1.54 -12.28
C GLU A 61 -18.84 0.16 -12.71
N VAL A 62 -18.87 -0.04 -14.02
CA VAL A 62 -19.02 -1.34 -14.66
C VAL A 62 -17.96 -1.40 -15.76
N TRP A 63 -17.23 -2.51 -15.85
CA TRP A 63 -16.34 -2.77 -16.99
C TRP A 63 -17.05 -3.73 -17.94
N ASP A 64 -17.42 -3.20 -19.10
CA ASP A 64 -17.98 -3.97 -20.21
C ASP A 64 -16.94 -4.01 -21.35
N GLY A 65 -16.67 -5.22 -21.87
CA GLY A 65 -15.61 -5.43 -22.86
C GLY A 65 -14.18 -5.45 -22.30
N ALA A 66 -13.99 -5.77 -21.02
CA ALA A 66 -12.66 -5.98 -20.46
C ALA A 66 -11.97 -7.20 -21.11
N ASN A 67 -10.67 -7.09 -21.36
CA ASN A 67 -9.91 -8.14 -22.06
C ASN A 67 -8.55 -8.35 -21.40
N TYR A 68 -8.23 -9.61 -21.11
CA TYR A 68 -6.93 -10.02 -20.59
C TYR A 68 -5.97 -10.30 -21.73
N ALA A 69 -4.70 -9.91 -21.57
CA ALA A 69 -3.62 -10.27 -22.47
C ALA A 69 -2.32 -10.55 -21.69
N ALA A 70 -1.57 -11.58 -22.12
CA ALA A 70 -0.25 -11.89 -21.60
C ALA A 70 0.62 -12.62 -22.64
N GLN A 71 1.93 -12.54 -22.47
CA GLN A 71 2.91 -13.37 -23.17
C GLN A 71 3.25 -14.59 -22.33
N TYR A 72 3.32 -15.77 -22.95
CA TYR A 72 3.68 -16.98 -22.23
C TYR A 72 4.95 -17.65 -22.75
N ARG A 73 5.61 -18.36 -21.85
CA ARG A 73 6.67 -19.33 -22.14
C ARG A 73 6.43 -20.58 -21.31
N ALA A 74 6.42 -21.74 -21.95
CA ALA A 74 6.21 -23.05 -21.35
C ALA A 74 7.34 -24.00 -21.79
N SER A 75 7.98 -24.68 -20.84
CA SER A 75 9.06 -25.63 -21.14
C SER A 75 8.56 -27.00 -21.61
N SER A 76 7.27 -27.31 -21.40
CA SER A 76 6.60 -28.54 -21.82
C SER A 76 5.15 -28.26 -22.21
N ASP A 77 4.42 -29.31 -22.59
CA ASP A 77 2.99 -29.26 -22.83
C ASP A 77 2.22 -29.03 -21.51
N LEU A 78 1.54 -27.88 -21.44
CA LEU A 78 0.78 -27.43 -20.28
C LEU A 78 -0.64 -27.06 -20.69
N PHE A 79 -1.60 -27.34 -19.82
CA PHE A 79 -2.96 -26.85 -19.96
C PHE A 79 -3.22 -25.75 -18.93
N LEU A 80 -3.58 -24.56 -19.40
CA LEU A 80 -3.98 -23.44 -18.56
C LEU A 80 -5.50 -23.38 -18.49
N ILE A 81 -6.02 -23.25 -17.27
CA ILE A 81 -7.41 -22.89 -16.98
C ILE A 81 -7.39 -21.58 -16.22
N VAL A 82 -8.20 -20.62 -16.66
CA VAL A 82 -8.42 -19.37 -15.94
C VAL A 82 -9.85 -19.30 -15.46
N SER A 83 -10.01 -19.01 -14.16
CA SER A 83 -11.32 -18.74 -13.57
C SER A 83 -11.39 -17.33 -13.02
N LEU A 84 -12.54 -16.69 -13.21
CA LEU A 84 -12.90 -15.39 -12.64
C LEU A 84 -13.91 -15.63 -11.53
N ASP A 85 -13.58 -15.22 -10.31
CA ASP A 85 -14.42 -15.40 -9.11
C ASP A 85 -14.94 -16.85 -8.96
N GLY A 86 -14.06 -17.82 -9.26
CA GLY A 86 -14.35 -19.25 -9.20
C GLY A 86 -15.11 -19.85 -10.39
N LYS A 87 -15.43 -19.05 -11.42
CA LYS A 87 -16.06 -19.54 -12.66
C LYS A 87 -15.05 -19.57 -13.79
N VAL A 88 -14.91 -20.71 -14.47
CA VAL A 88 -14.00 -20.84 -15.62
C VAL A 88 -14.43 -19.89 -16.74
N VAL A 89 -13.50 -19.04 -17.19
CA VAL A 89 -13.71 -18.07 -18.28
C VAL A 89 -12.82 -18.33 -19.48
N PHE A 90 -11.73 -19.07 -19.32
CA PHE A 90 -10.79 -19.36 -20.39
C PHE A 90 -10.02 -20.66 -20.15
N SER A 91 -9.64 -21.33 -21.23
CA SER A 91 -8.70 -22.45 -21.19
C SER A 91 -7.91 -22.56 -22.48
N GLN A 92 -6.63 -22.90 -22.39
CA GLN A 92 -5.76 -23.06 -23.56
C GLN A 92 -4.64 -24.07 -23.30
N HIS A 93 -4.28 -24.81 -24.35
CA HIS A 93 -3.05 -25.61 -24.36
C HIS A 93 -1.85 -24.74 -24.73
N MET A 94 -0.77 -24.85 -23.95
CA MET A 94 0.41 -23.99 -24.01
C MET A 94 1.65 -24.84 -24.22
N THR A 95 2.43 -24.51 -25.25
CA THR A 95 3.72 -25.13 -25.56
C THR A 95 4.67 -24.06 -26.11
N GLY A 96 5.96 -24.12 -25.78
CA GLY A 96 6.96 -23.18 -26.30
C GLY A 96 6.74 -21.73 -25.85
N GLN A 97 6.49 -20.82 -26.79
CA GLN A 97 6.23 -19.39 -26.50
C GLN A 97 5.02 -18.91 -27.31
N GLY A 98 4.24 -17.99 -26.75
CA GLY A 98 3.09 -17.44 -27.45
C GLY A 98 2.38 -16.32 -26.68
N HIS A 99 1.15 -16.04 -27.08
CA HIS A 99 0.29 -15.02 -26.46
C HIS A 99 -1.03 -15.65 -26.03
N ILE A 100 -1.57 -15.18 -24.90
CA ILE A 100 -2.90 -15.50 -24.42
C ILE A 100 -3.72 -14.21 -24.47
N GLN A 101 -4.93 -14.29 -25.01
CA GLN A 101 -5.88 -13.18 -25.02
C GLN A 101 -7.31 -13.71 -24.91
N PHE A 102 -8.10 -13.14 -23.99
CA PHE A 102 -9.51 -13.50 -23.84
C PHE A 102 -10.33 -12.37 -23.20
N ALA A 103 -11.58 -12.25 -23.65
CA ALA A 103 -12.53 -11.32 -23.08
C ALA A 103 -13.03 -11.82 -21.72
N LEU A 104 -13.22 -10.89 -20.79
CA LEU A 104 -13.90 -11.14 -19.52
C LEU A 104 -15.40 -10.83 -19.68
N PRO A 105 -16.27 -11.52 -18.93
CA PRO A 105 -17.67 -11.12 -18.81
C PRO A 105 -17.79 -9.73 -18.16
N VAL A 106 -18.97 -9.14 -18.23
CA VAL A 106 -19.24 -7.83 -17.60
C VAL A 106 -18.90 -7.87 -16.10
N LEU A 107 -18.06 -6.95 -15.67
CA LEU A 107 -17.59 -6.85 -14.28
C LEU A 107 -18.33 -5.73 -13.56
N GLN A 108 -18.83 -6.02 -12.38
CA GLN A 108 -19.51 -5.04 -11.51
C GLN A 108 -18.49 -4.42 -10.55
N ALA A 109 -18.89 -3.38 -9.83
CA ALA A 109 -18.04 -2.79 -8.78
C ALA A 109 -17.63 -3.83 -7.72
N GLY A 110 -16.36 -3.77 -7.29
CA GLY A 110 -15.81 -4.62 -6.25
C GLY A 110 -14.44 -5.23 -6.59
N PHE A 111 -13.92 -6.01 -5.64
CA PHE A 111 -12.74 -6.83 -5.85
C PHE A 111 -13.10 -8.08 -6.63
N HIS A 112 -12.30 -8.36 -7.65
CA HIS A 112 -12.39 -9.55 -8.48
C HIS A 112 -11.09 -10.34 -8.44
N ARG A 113 -11.21 -11.64 -8.67
CA ARG A 113 -10.11 -12.60 -8.57
C ARG A 113 -9.98 -13.41 -9.85
N LEU A 114 -8.78 -13.43 -10.43
CA LEU A 114 -8.39 -14.33 -11.52
C LEU A 114 -7.48 -15.43 -10.99
N ASP A 115 -7.94 -16.67 -11.07
CA ASP A 115 -7.17 -17.85 -10.70
C ASP A 115 -6.66 -18.55 -11.97
N PHE A 116 -5.34 -18.72 -12.08
CA PHE A 116 -4.63 -19.37 -13.16
C PHE A 116 -4.15 -20.74 -12.67
N SER A 117 -4.73 -21.81 -13.18
CA SER A 117 -4.35 -23.19 -12.86
C SER A 117 -3.63 -23.81 -14.05
N PHE A 118 -2.40 -24.25 -13.82
CA PHE A 118 -1.56 -24.94 -14.78
C PHE A 118 -1.57 -26.43 -14.46
N THR A 119 -1.90 -27.26 -15.44
CA THR A 119 -1.89 -28.72 -15.32
C THR A 119 -1.00 -29.30 -16.41
N GLN A 120 -0.01 -30.09 -16.02
CA GLN A 120 0.76 -30.88 -16.97
C GLN A 120 -0.04 -32.12 -17.41
N ARG A 121 -0.01 -32.42 -18.71
CA ARG A 121 -0.41 -33.74 -19.19
C ARG A 121 0.83 -34.63 -19.10
N GLY A 122 0.90 -35.49 -18.08
CA GLY A 122 1.85 -36.59 -18.11
C GLY A 122 1.54 -37.47 -19.31
N ASP A 123 2.56 -37.81 -20.11
CA ASP A 123 2.46 -38.92 -21.06
C ASP A 123 2.31 -40.20 -20.24
N TRP A 124 1.08 -40.57 -19.91
CA TRP A 124 0.76 -41.89 -19.39
C TRP A 124 0.88 -42.88 -20.54
N GLY A 125 2.10 -43.29 -20.84
CA GLY A 125 2.36 -44.39 -21.75
C GLY A 125 1.77 -45.68 -21.19
N SER A 126 0.68 -46.14 -21.82
CA SER A 126 0.03 -47.45 -21.67
C SER A 126 -0.58 -47.85 -20.31
N PRO A 127 -1.76 -48.51 -20.31
CA PRO A 127 -2.43 -49.03 -19.10
C PRO A 127 -1.86 -50.39 -18.66
N ALA A 128 -0.53 -50.53 -18.62
CA ALA A 128 0.11 -51.79 -18.25
C ALA A 128 1.44 -51.55 -17.54
N ASP A 129 1.37 -51.09 -16.29
CA ASP A 129 2.37 -51.48 -15.29
C ASP A 129 1.75 -51.35 -13.88
N ASP A 130 1.41 -52.51 -13.31
CA ASP A 130 1.01 -52.70 -11.91
C ASP A 130 2.22 -52.50 -10.99
N ARG A 131 2.68 -51.26 -10.88
CA ARG A 131 3.60 -50.85 -9.81
C ARG A 131 2.99 -49.71 -9.03
N LEU A 132 2.63 -50.03 -7.79
CA LEU A 132 2.59 -49.10 -6.65
C LEU A 132 4.00 -48.50 -6.47
N GLU A 133 4.40 -47.63 -7.38
CA GLU A 133 5.61 -46.82 -7.29
C GLU A 133 5.23 -45.45 -6.74
N PHE A 134 6.10 -44.97 -5.86
CA PHE A 134 6.01 -43.76 -5.07
C PHE A 134 5.53 -42.54 -5.88
N CYS A 135 4.93 -41.56 -5.21
CA CYS A 135 4.75 -40.20 -5.72
C CYS A 135 6.11 -39.54 -5.99
N GLU A 136 6.88 -40.04 -6.94
CA GLU A 136 8.04 -39.33 -7.47
C GLU A 136 7.54 -38.23 -8.39
N ALA A 137 7.99 -37.01 -8.06
CA ALA A 137 7.67 -35.78 -8.73
C ALA A 137 7.87 -35.92 -10.25
N GLY A 138 6.77 -35.80 -11.00
CA GLY A 138 6.82 -35.63 -12.45
C GLY A 138 7.62 -34.38 -12.82
N ILE A 139 8.23 -34.45 -14.00
CA ILE A 139 9.11 -33.46 -14.64
C ILE A 139 8.78 -32.02 -14.21
N GLU A 140 9.74 -31.34 -13.57
CA GLU A 140 9.69 -29.90 -13.29
C GLU A 140 9.52 -29.14 -14.61
N SER A 141 8.29 -28.75 -14.95
CA SER A 141 8.03 -27.91 -16.11
C SER A 141 7.73 -26.50 -15.65
N THR A 142 8.35 -25.55 -16.35
CA THR A 142 8.24 -24.13 -16.02
C THR A 142 7.28 -23.46 -16.97
N ALA A 143 6.34 -22.71 -16.41
CA ALA A 143 5.49 -21.79 -17.15
C ALA A 143 5.73 -20.38 -16.63
N THR A 144 5.82 -19.41 -17.53
CA THR A 144 5.88 -18.00 -17.19
C THR A 144 4.85 -17.23 -17.99
N LEU A 145 4.08 -16.37 -17.32
CA LEU A 145 3.22 -15.35 -17.92
C LEU A 145 3.81 -13.97 -17.65
N ARG A 146 4.19 -13.25 -18.69
CA ARG A 146 4.81 -11.91 -18.64
C ARG A 146 3.92 -10.88 -19.31
N ASN A 147 4.11 -9.61 -18.95
CA ASN A 147 3.38 -8.48 -19.51
C ASN A 147 1.86 -8.67 -19.42
N SER A 148 1.41 -9.29 -18.33
CA SER A 148 0.00 -9.56 -18.06
C SER A 148 -0.73 -8.23 -17.81
N ARG A 149 -1.85 -8.01 -18.51
CA ARG A 149 -2.66 -6.78 -18.38
C ARG A 149 -4.13 -7.00 -18.69
N LEU A 150 -4.98 -6.18 -18.08
CA LEU A 150 -6.39 -6.03 -18.45
C LEU A 150 -6.59 -4.70 -19.15
N SER A 151 -7.12 -4.70 -20.37
CA SER A 151 -7.63 -3.49 -21.02
C SER A 151 -9.12 -3.37 -20.77
N TYR A 152 -9.60 -2.22 -20.31
CA TYR A 152 -11.01 -1.98 -19.98
C TYR A 152 -11.46 -0.56 -20.34
N GLN A 153 -12.77 -0.35 -20.39
CA GLN A 153 -13.38 0.97 -20.49
C GLN A 153 -14.25 1.22 -19.27
N VAL A 154 -14.06 2.37 -18.64
CA VAL A 154 -14.85 2.76 -17.47
C VAL A 154 -16.21 3.26 -17.92
N GLN A 155 -17.27 2.65 -17.38
CA GLN A 155 -18.64 3.08 -17.61
C GLN A 155 -19.37 3.31 -16.28
N HIS A 156 -20.20 4.36 -16.25
CA HIS A 156 -21.12 4.65 -15.15
C HIS A 156 -22.56 4.61 -15.67
N PRO A 157 -23.14 3.42 -15.89
CA PRO A 157 -24.44 3.27 -16.55
C PRO A 157 -25.60 3.93 -15.79
N LYS A 158 -25.46 4.09 -14.46
CA LYS A 158 -26.44 4.76 -13.60
C LYS A 158 -26.07 6.21 -13.27
N GLY A 159 -25.07 6.78 -13.94
CA GLY A 159 -24.54 8.10 -13.62
C GLY A 159 -23.65 8.11 -12.38
N TYR A 160 -23.14 9.31 -12.07
CA TYR A 160 -22.29 9.56 -10.91
C TYR A 160 -23.15 9.73 -9.65
N HIS A 161 -22.69 9.21 -8.52
CA HIS A 161 -23.36 9.33 -7.22
C HIS A 161 -22.36 9.68 -6.13
N ILE A 162 -22.73 10.61 -5.24
CA ILE A 162 -21.87 11.09 -4.16
C ILE A 162 -21.47 9.94 -3.23
N ARG A 163 -22.38 9.00 -2.93
CA ARG A 163 -22.10 7.81 -2.12
C ARG A 163 -20.94 6.91 -2.62
N HIS A 164 -20.51 7.08 -3.86
CA HIS A 164 -19.41 6.32 -4.43
C HIS A 164 -18.05 7.03 -4.28
N LEU A 165 -17.97 8.18 -3.62
CA LEU A 165 -16.68 8.83 -3.37
C LEU A 165 -15.79 7.97 -2.45
N PRO A 166 -14.45 7.97 -2.66
CA PRO A 166 -13.72 8.68 -3.72
C PRO A 166 -13.69 7.99 -5.08
N ASP A 167 -14.14 6.74 -5.21
CA ASP A 167 -14.13 5.97 -6.47
C ASP A 167 -14.77 6.71 -7.65
N ALA A 168 -15.76 7.56 -7.37
CA ALA A 168 -16.43 8.39 -8.36
C ALA A 168 -15.52 9.49 -8.97
N LEU A 169 -14.36 9.78 -8.36
CA LEU A 169 -13.37 10.74 -8.87
C LEU A 169 -12.18 10.03 -9.50
N PHE A 170 -11.70 8.96 -8.87
CA PHE A 170 -10.58 8.16 -9.32
C PHE A 170 -10.66 6.75 -8.69
N ASN A 171 -10.10 5.74 -9.34
CA ASN A 171 -10.04 4.40 -8.77
C ASN A 171 -8.89 4.30 -7.74
N PRO A 172 -9.17 4.13 -6.44
CA PRO A 172 -8.15 4.22 -5.40
C PRO A 172 -7.19 3.01 -5.38
N HIS A 173 -7.52 1.91 -6.05
CA HIS A 173 -6.75 0.67 -6.02
C HIS A 173 -5.85 0.46 -7.24
N VAL A 174 -5.89 1.35 -8.24
CA VAL A 174 -5.02 1.27 -9.42
C VAL A 174 -3.56 1.44 -8.99
N LEU A 175 -2.74 0.45 -9.34
CA LEU A 175 -1.28 0.49 -9.23
C LEU A 175 -0.74 1.07 -10.54
N GLY A 176 -0.34 2.34 -10.52
CA GLY A 176 0.23 3.04 -11.65
C GLY A 176 1.57 3.68 -11.30
N GLU A 177 2.47 3.79 -12.28
CA GLU A 177 3.75 4.50 -12.11
C GLU A 177 3.57 6.01 -11.92
N GLN A 178 2.47 6.55 -12.44
CA GLN A 178 2.13 7.97 -12.33
C GLN A 178 0.97 8.17 -11.36
N PRO A 179 1.08 9.14 -10.43
CA PRO A 179 0.00 9.48 -9.52
C PRO A 179 -1.16 10.16 -10.25
N TYR A 180 -2.35 10.10 -9.65
CA TYR A 180 -3.47 10.92 -10.08
C TYR A 180 -3.15 12.41 -9.88
N ILE A 181 -3.62 13.26 -10.79
CA ILE A 181 -3.46 14.72 -10.71
C ILE A 181 -4.82 15.31 -10.33
N ALA A 182 -4.89 15.93 -9.16
CA ALA A 182 -6.07 16.58 -8.61
C ALA A 182 -5.90 18.10 -8.65
N HIS A 183 -6.79 18.81 -9.32
CA HIS A 183 -6.84 20.27 -9.23
C HIS A 183 -7.88 20.71 -8.23
N VAL A 184 -7.49 21.56 -7.29
CA VAL A 184 -8.35 22.03 -6.21
C VAL A 184 -8.49 23.54 -6.30
N GLN A 185 -9.72 24.03 -6.39
CA GLN A 185 -10.06 25.44 -6.28
C GLN A 185 -10.50 25.75 -4.84
N LEU A 186 -9.75 26.63 -4.16
CA LEU A 186 -10.03 27.06 -2.79
C LEU A 186 -9.41 28.45 -2.50
N ASP A 187 -9.83 29.09 -1.42
CA ASP A 187 -9.14 30.23 -0.80
C ASP A 187 -7.99 29.76 0.10
N ARG A 188 -6.76 30.02 -0.33
CA ARG A 188 -5.53 29.62 0.38
C ARG A 188 -5.29 30.38 1.68
N ARG A 189 -6.09 31.41 1.97
CA ARG A 189 -6.06 32.17 3.22
C ARG A 189 -7.05 31.63 4.25
N ASP A 190 -8.05 30.87 3.79
CA ASP A 190 -9.09 30.35 4.64
C ASP A 190 -8.64 29.02 5.28
N ALA A 191 -8.36 29.08 6.58
CA ALA A 191 -7.94 27.92 7.36
C ALA A 191 -9.01 26.82 7.39
N ASP A 192 -10.29 27.16 7.26
CA ASP A 192 -11.39 26.18 7.25
C ASP A 192 -11.44 25.44 5.90
N GLU A 193 -11.23 26.13 4.77
CA GLU A 193 -11.10 25.49 3.45
C GLU A 193 -9.87 24.59 3.36
N LEU A 194 -8.71 25.08 3.83
CA LEU A 194 -7.49 24.29 3.89
C LEU A 194 -7.65 23.06 4.79
N THR A 195 -8.31 23.22 5.94
CA THR A 195 -8.60 22.12 6.87
C THR A 195 -9.56 21.11 6.25
N ALA A 196 -10.62 21.55 5.59
CA ALA A 196 -11.56 20.69 4.88
C ALA A 196 -10.84 19.83 3.83
N MET A 197 -9.99 20.46 3.01
CA MET A 197 -9.21 19.75 2.00
C MET A 197 -8.16 18.82 2.58
N ALA A 198 -7.48 19.19 3.66
CA ALA A 198 -6.52 18.31 4.31
C ALA A 198 -7.18 17.03 4.84
N ARG A 199 -8.38 17.16 5.43
CA ARG A 199 -9.16 16.01 5.91
C ARG A 199 -9.62 15.12 4.77
N LEU A 200 -10.23 15.70 3.72
CA LEU A 200 -10.66 14.95 2.52
C LEU A 200 -9.46 14.29 1.82
N GLY A 201 -8.39 15.03 1.56
CA GLY A 201 -7.20 14.53 0.88
C GLY A 201 -6.44 13.46 1.67
N SER A 202 -6.43 13.56 3.00
CA SER A 202 -5.85 12.49 3.84
C SER A 202 -6.67 11.20 3.80
N ALA A 203 -7.99 11.27 3.58
CA ALA A 203 -8.88 10.12 3.50
C ALA A 203 -8.96 9.53 2.08
N TRP A 204 -8.92 10.38 1.06
CA TRP A 204 -9.01 10.00 -0.36
C TRP A 204 -7.63 9.65 -0.91
N LYS A 205 -7.12 8.50 -0.47
CA LYS A 205 -5.84 7.95 -0.90
C LYS A 205 -5.98 7.11 -2.17
N ALA A 206 -4.94 7.09 -2.98
CA ALA A 206 -4.81 6.17 -4.11
C ALA A 206 -3.53 5.36 -3.96
N ALA A 207 -3.53 4.11 -4.44
CA ALA A 207 -2.35 3.25 -4.43
C ALA A 207 -1.21 3.81 -5.30
N ALA A 208 -1.54 4.42 -6.45
CA ALA A 208 -0.60 5.20 -7.26
C ALA A 208 -0.22 6.57 -6.66
N GLY A 209 -0.87 6.99 -5.57
CA GLY A 209 -0.77 8.34 -5.01
C GLY A 209 -1.64 9.38 -5.72
N VAL A 210 -1.83 10.52 -5.07
CA VAL A 210 -2.53 11.69 -5.61
C VAL A 210 -1.64 12.92 -5.44
N ARG A 211 -1.41 13.64 -6.53
CA ARG A 211 -0.77 14.95 -6.54
C ARG A 211 -1.83 16.03 -6.47
N TRP A 212 -1.77 16.81 -5.40
CA TRP A 212 -2.73 17.88 -5.13
C TRP A 212 -2.16 19.21 -5.62
N HIS A 213 -2.86 19.82 -6.57
CA HIS A 213 -2.54 21.14 -7.11
C HIS A 213 -3.63 22.12 -6.68
N ASP A 214 -3.37 22.90 -5.64
CA ASP A 214 -4.26 23.96 -5.20
C ASP A 214 -4.07 25.24 -6.04
N ALA A 215 -5.18 25.86 -6.38
CA ALA A 215 -5.24 27.10 -7.13
C ALA A 215 -6.46 27.92 -6.68
N THR A 216 -6.45 29.22 -6.94
CA THR A 216 -7.63 30.07 -6.71
C THR A 216 -8.67 29.95 -7.82
N GLN A 217 -8.27 29.41 -8.98
CA GLN A 217 -9.13 29.11 -10.13
C GLN A 217 -8.64 27.84 -10.82
N LEU A 218 -9.56 27.04 -11.36
CA LEU A 218 -9.21 25.90 -12.20
C LEU A 218 -8.61 26.40 -13.53
N PRO A 219 -7.37 26.03 -13.88
CA PRO A 219 -6.77 26.46 -15.14
C PRO A 219 -7.56 25.89 -16.33
N ALA A 220 -7.78 26.70 -17.36
CA ALA A 220 -8.44 26.28 -18.60
C ALA A 220 -7.68 25.14 -19.32
N GLU A 221 -6.38 25.02 -19.03
CA GLU A 221 -5.46 24.04 -19.59
C GLU A 221 -5.19 22.85 -18.64
N ALA A 222 -6.07 22.56 -17.67
CA ALA A 222 -5.99 21.36 -16.81
C ALA A 222 -6.21 20.04 -17.59
N GLN A 223 -5.61 19.91 -18.78
CA GLN A 223 -5.74 18.79 -19.70
C GLN A 223 -5.14 17.51 -19.13
N ASP A 224 -4.19 17.62 -18.21
CA ASP A 224 -3.52 16.55 -17.49
C ASP A 224 -4.26 16.10 -16.23
N ALA A 225 -5.15 16.95 -15.69
CA ALA A 225 -5.96 16.65 -14.51
C ALA A 225 -6.81 15.38 -14.70
N HIS A 226 -6.83 14.56 -13.65
CA HIS A 226 -7.65 13.37 -13.58
C HIS A 226 -9.02 13.67 -12.96
N PHE A 227 -9.06 14.58 -11.99
CA PHE A 227 -10.30 15.07 -11.37
C PHE A 227 -10.11 16.48 -10.79
N GLY A 228 -11.22 17.18 -10.57
CA GLY A 228 -11.26 18.50 -9.97
C GLY A 228 -12.08 18.56 -8.68
N LEU A 229 -11.70 19.46 -7.78
CA LEU A 229 -12.39 19.77 -6.54
C LEU A 229 -12.58 21.29 -6.42
N VAL A 230 -13.75 21.73 -6.00
CA VAL A 230 -14.05 23.16 -5.83
C VAL A 230 -14.74 23.39 -4.50
N LEU A 231 -14.12 24.21 -3.65
CA LEU A 231 -14.75 24.81 -2.49
C LEU A 231 -15.21 26.22 -2.87
N GLU A 232 -16.47 26.53 -2.58
CA GLU A 232 -17.07 27.81 -2.95
C GLU A 232 -17.90 28.35 -1.78
N HIS A 233 -17.40 29.42 -1.16
CA HIS A 233 -18.16 30.17 -0.18
C HIS A 233 -19.35 30.90 -0.85
N ALA A 234 -20.57 30.52 -0.48
CA ALA A 234 -21.81 31.01 -1.04
C ALA A 234 -22.79 31.39 0.09
N PRO A 235 -22.69 32.61 0.66
CA PRO A 235 -23.48 33.02 1.83
C PRO A 235 -24.99 33.11 1.60
N GLN A 236 -25.43 33.06 0.34
CA GLN A 236 -26.84 33.12 -0.08
C GLN A 236 -27.51 31.72 -0.15
N LEU A 237 -26.83 30.66 0.28
CA LEU A 237 -27.39 29.30 0.27
C LEU A 237 -28.53 29.15 1.30
N ASP A 238 -29.64 28.53 0.87
CA ASP A 238 -30.75 28.17 1.76
C ASP A 238 -30.35 27.04 2.73
N SER A 239 -29.54 26.08 2.27
CA SER A 239 -28.92 25.02 3.07
C SER A 239 -27.61 25.49 3.70
N ARG A 240 -27.01 24.66 4.58
CA ARG A 240 -25.67 24.95 5.12
C ARG A 240 -24.57 24.66 4.10
N ALA A 241 -24.74 23.58 3.34
CA ALA A 241 -23.88 23.23 2.23
C ALA A 241 -24.65 22.48 1.14
N GLN A 242 -24.13 22.56 -0.07
CA GLN A 242 -24.61 21.86 -1.26
C GLN A 242 -23.43 21.11 -1.88
N LEU A 243 -23.62 19.81 -2.07
CA LEU A 243 -22.66 18.90 -2.69
C LEU A 243 -23.09 18.61 -4.12
N ARG A 244 -22.15 18.63 -5.07
CA ARG A 244 -22.46 18.30 -6.47
C ARG A 244 -21.30 17.62 -7.17
N LEU A 245 -21.60 16.53 -7.87
CA LEU A 245 -20.67 15.77 -8.70
C LEU A 245 -21.06 15.92 -10.17
N GLU A 246 -20.15 16.47 -10.97
CA GLU A 246 -20.37 16.87 -12.35
C GLU A 246 -19.30 16.26 -13.27
N ARG A 247 -19.51 16.37 -14.59
CA ARG A 247 -18.48 16.10 -15.60
C ARG A 247 -18.14 17.40 -16.30
N GLN A 248 -16.87 17.74 -16.32
CA GLN A 248 -16.37 18.85 -17.13
C GLN A 248 -15.79 18.30 -18.44
N VAL A 249 -16.20 18.87 -19.56
CA VAL A 249 -15.58 18.61 -20.86
C VAL A 249 -14.39 19.54 -20.99
N LEU A 250 -13.17 18.98 -21.02
CA LEU A 250 -11.95 19.75 -21.26
C LEU A 250 -11.78 19.95 -22.77
N ALA A 251 -11.61 21.20 -23.22
CA ALA A 251 -11.31 21.52 -24.60
C ALA A 251 -9.79 21.40 -24.83
N THR A 252 -9.37 20.53 -25.75
CA THR A 252 -7.97 20.43 -26.18
C THR A 252 -7.71 21.45 -27.30
N VAL A 253 -6.75 22.34 -27.10
CA VAL A 253 -6.44 23.43 -28.05
C VAL A 253 -5.57 22.96 -29.24
N ALA A 254 -5.12 21.69 -29.26
CA ALA A 254 -4.23 21.20 -30.32
C ALA A 254 -4.44 19.73 -30.69
N ALA A 255 -5.43 19.42 -31.55
CA ALA A 255 -5.39 18.30 -32.52
C ALA A 255 -6.67 18.24 -33.39
N PRO A 256 -6.57 17.86 -34.68
CA PRO A 256 -7.64 17.94 -35.68
C PRO A 256 -8.76 16.92 -35.44
N GLU A 257 -10.02 17.38 -35.50
CA GLU A 257 -11.34 16.69 -35.71
C GLU A 257 -11.60 15.28 -35.14
N THR A 258 -10.68 14.71 -34.36
CA THR A 258 -10.73 13.38 -33.72
C THR A 258 -10.32 13.44 -32.25
N ALA A 259 -10.09 14.65 -31.72
CA ALA A 259 -9.75 14.86 -30.32
C ALA A 259 -10.97 14.48 -29.45
N ALA A 260 -10.93 13.26 -28.89
CA ALA A 260 -11.90 12.81 -27.91
C ALA A 260 -11.95 13.82 -26.76
N HIS A 261 -13.14 14.39 -26.52
CA HIS A 261 -13.41 15.20 -25.34
C HIS A 261 -13.05 14.40 -24.08
N ARG A 262 -11.98 14.77 -23.38
CA ARG A 262 -11.66 14.18 -22.07
C ARG A 262 -12.68 14.72 -21.08
N GLN A 263 -13.53 13.82 -20.57
CA GLN A 263 -14.45 14.13 -19.47
C GLN A 263 -13.70 13.95 -18.16
N MET A 264 -13.62 15.01 -17.36
CA MET A 264 -13.02 15.00 -16.03
C MET A 264 -14.12 15.07 -14.96
N PRO A 265 -14.15 14.16 -13.97
CA PRO A 265 -15.03 14.30 -12.80
C PRO A 265 -14.69 15.56 -12.01
N LEU A 266 -15.70 16.36 -11.69
CA LEU A 266 -15.58 17.60 -10.90
C LEU A 266 -16.50 17.50 -9.69
N PHE A 267 -15.95 17.59 -8.48
CA PHE A 267 -16.75 17.64 -7.26
C PHE A 267 -16.72 19.03 -6.65
N ARG A 268 -17.91 19.58 -6.36
CA ARG A 268 -18.10 20.93 -5.83
C ARG A 268 -18.80 20.87 -4.49
N ILE A 269 -18.24 21.59 -3.51
CA ILE A 269 -18.86 21.88 -2.21
C ILE A 269 -19.11 23.38 -2.16
N ARG A 270 -20.38 23.77 -2.21
CA ARG A 270 -20.79 25.15 -1.95
C ARG A 270 -21.24 25.23 -0.49
N TYR A 271 -20.76 26.20 0.26
CA TYR A 271 -21.04 26.28 1.70
C TYR A 271 -21.37 27.70 2.13
N ARG A 272 -22.26 27.84 3.10
CA ARG A 272 -22.73 29.15 3.57
C ARG A 272 -21.80 29.78 4.61
N ASP A 273 -21.25 28.95 5.49
CA ASP A 273 -20.43 29.33 6.63
C ASP A 273 -19.48 28.17 7.00
N ALA A 274 -18.50 28.43 7.87
CA ALA A 274 -17.50 27.44 8.30
C ALA A 274 -18.13 26.17 8.91
N ALA A 275 -19.27 26.30 9.61
CA ALA A 275 -19.99 25.15 10.16
C ALA A 275 -20.58 24.29 9.03
N GLY A 276 -21.16 24.90 8.00
CA GLY A 276 -21.65 24.20 6.82
C GLY A 276 -20.57 23.47 6.04
N LEU A 277 -19.38 24.06 5.91
CA LEU A 277 -18.23 23.39 5.30
C LEU A 277 -17.79 22.17 6.15
N ASN A 278 -17.73 22.33 7.47
CA ASN A 278 -17.38 21.23 8.36
C ASN A 278 -18.44 20.09 8.33
N ASP A 279 -19.73 20.42 8.30
CA ASP A 279 -20.83 19.46 8.14
C ASP A 279 -20.73 18.70 6.81
N ALA A 280 -20.40 19.39 5.71
CA ALA A 280 -20.14 18.77 4.41
C ALA A 280 -18.98 17.76 4.47
N VAL A 281 -17.87 18.14 5.10
CA VAL A 281 -16.72 17.25 5.28
C VAL A 281 -17.09 16.04 6.14
N HIS A 282 -17.84 16.24 7.23
CA HIS A 282 -18.32 15.15 8.07
C HIS A 282 -19.22 14.20 7.28
N ALA A 283 -20.17 14.72 6.50
CA ALA A 283 -21.04 13.93 5.63
C ALA A 283 -20.27 13.06 4.63
N LEU A 284 -19.16 13.59 4.09
CA LEU A 284 -18.33 12.89 3.11
C LEU A 284 -17.38 11.87 3.72
N LEU A 285 -16.98 12.04 4.97
CA LEU A 285 -16.04 11.18 5.67
C LEU A 285 -16.72 10.15 6.59
N ASN A 286 -17.99 10.36 6.92
CA ASN A 286 -18.80 9.42 7.68
C ASN A 286 -19.42 8.39 6.72
N VAL A 287 -18.94 7.15 6.77
CA VAL A 287 -19.34 6.06 5.86
C VAL A 287 -20.86 5.82 5.88
N ASP A 288 -21.48 5.89 7.05
CA ASP A 288 -22.92 5.63 7.21
C ASP A 288 -23.76 6.77 6.63
N TYR A 289 -23.29 8.01 6.74
CA TYR A 289 -23.95 9.17 6.15
C TYR A 289 -23.73 9.21 4.62
N LEU A 290 -22.49 9.01 4.17
CA LEU A 290 -22.13 8.98 2.75
C LEU A 290 -22.97 7.97 1.97
N ALA A 291 -23.25 6.78 2.55
CA ALA A 291 -24.07 5.75 1.93
C ALA A 291 -25.51 6.22 1.58
N GLN A 292 -26.02 7.24 2.28
CA GLN A 292 -27.35 7.81 2.08
C GLN A 292 -27.40 8.81 0.91
N LEU A 293 -26.24 9.33 0.47
CA LEU A 293 -26.13 10.33 -0.60
C LEU A 293 -26.16 9.67 -1.99
N GLY A 294 -27.31 9.09 -2.32
CA GLY A 294 -27.51 8.24 -3.50
C GLY A 294 -27.61 8.96 -4.85
N THR A 295 -27.45 10.28 -4.90
CA THR A 295 -27.60 11.14 -6.07
C THR A 295 -26.31 11.88 -6.41
N ALA A 296 -26.23 12.51 -7.58
CA ALA A 296 -25.11 13.36 -7.98
C ALA A 296 -25.09 14.72 -7.25
N GLN A 297 -26.18 15.09 -6.58
CA GLN A 297 -26.32 16.34 -5.82
C GLN A 297 -27.00 16.05 -4.49
N ALA A 298 -26.59 16.74 -3.42
CA ALA A 298 -27.21 16.65 -2.11
C ALA A 298 -27.14 18.00 -1.37
N ASP A 299 -28.16 18.31 -0.56
CA ASP A 299 -28.18 19.47 0.33
C ASP A 299 -28.00 19.01 1.77
N ILE A 300 -27.11 19.68 2.50
CA ILE A 300 -26.79 19.41 3.91
C ILE A 300 -27.46 20.48 4.77
N VAL A 301 -28.39 20.06 5.62
CA VAL A 301 -29.32 20.96 6.33
C VAL A 301 -29.09 21.02 7.84
N GLU A 302 -28.44 20.01 8.44
CA GLU A 302 -28.30 19.85 9.89
C GLU A 302 -26.85 19.49 10.29
N ASN A 303 -26.52 19.69 11.57
CA ASN A 303 -25.21 19.36 12.17
C ASN A 303 -24.90 17.87 11.96
N ILE A 304 -23.91 17.55 11.14
CA ILE A 304 -23.55 16.15 10.87
C ILE A 304 -22.52 15.69 11.90
N ASP A 305 -22.80 14.55 12.53
CA ASP A 305 -21.88 13.94 13.48
C ASP A 305 -20.51 13.69 12.83
N PRO A 306 -19.40 13.97 13.54
CA PRO A 306 -18.06 13.74 13.03
C PRO A 306 -17.86 12.25 12.67
N PRO A 307 -17.03 11.96 11.66
CA PRO A 307 -16.64 10.58 11.39
C PRO A 307 -15.88 10.00 12.59
N ARG A 308 -15.76 8.68 12.63
CA ARG A 308 -14.79 8.06 13.53
C ARG A 308 -13.40 8.46 13.06
N TRP A 309 -12.74 9.33 13.82
CA TRP A 309 -11.40 9.79 13.52
C TRP A 309 -10.36 8.69 13.71
N ALA A 310 -9.26 8.86 13.00
CA ALA A 310 -8.14 7.94 13.03
C ALA A 310 -7.49 7.85 14.41
N GLY A 311 -7.26 6.62 14.85
CA GLY A 311 -6.51 6.30 16.05
C GLY A 311 -5.17 5.66 15.72
N LEU A 312 -4.28 5.58 16.71
CA LEU A 312 -3.06 4.80 16.60
C LEU A 312 -3.40 3.34 16.29
N ARG A 313 -2.76 2.80 15.24
CA ARG A 313 -2.89 1.39 14.87
C ARG A 313 -2.40 0.53 16.02
N ARG A 314 -3.21 -0.46 16.39
CA ARG A 314 -2.83 -1.51 17.33
C ARG A 314 -2.51 -2.75 16.52
N ILE A 315 -1.28 -3.23 16.64
CA ILE A 315 -0.84 -4.47 16.01
C ILE A 315 -0.77 -5.52 17.10
N GLN A 316 -1.73 -6.45 17.08
CA GLN A 316 -1.81 -7.55 18.04
C GLN A 316 -1.83 -8.91 17.33
N THR A 317 -2.26 -8.94 16.09
CA THR A 317 -2.46 -10.16 15.30
C THR A 317 -1.75 -10.08 13.95
N LEU A 318 -1.60 -11.22 13.28
CA LEU A 318 -1.10 -11.23 11.90
C LEU A 318 -2.06 -10.52 10.94
N ALA A 319 -3.37 -10.57 11.19
CA ALA A 319 -4.36 -9.84 10.41
C ALA A 319 -4.18 -8.31 10.48
N ASP A 320 -3.76 -7.77 11.63
CA ASP A 320 -3.47 -6.34 11.77
C ASP A 320 -2.27 -5.88 10.92
N LEU A 321 -1.40 -6.82 10.52
CA LEU A 321 -0.30 -6.62 9.57
C LEU A 321 -0.72 -6.83 8.11
N GLY A 322 -2.01 -7.07 7.85
CA GLY A 322 -2.55 -7.34 6.51
C GLY A 322 -2.33 -8.78 6.04
N ILE A 323 -1.89 -9.69 6.91
CA ILE A 323 -1.75 -11.11 6.58
C ILE A 323 -3.14 -11.76 6.62
N GLN A 324 -3.50 -12.44 5.54
CA GLN A 324 -4.74 -13.22 5.46
C GLN A 324 -4.52 -14.64 5.99
N ASP A 325 -5.59 -15.41 6.19
CA ASP A 325 -5.49 -16.82 6.57
C ASP A 325 -4.64 -17.59 5.55
N LEU A 326 -3.70 -18.39 6.06
CA LEU A 326 -2.72 -19.09 5.24
C LEU A 326 -2.99 -20.59 5.28
N ARG A 327 -3.39 -21.16 4.15
CA ARG A 327 -3.42 -22.61 3.99
C ARG A 327 -2.02 -23.11 3.71
N LEU A 328 -1.56 -24.04 4.54
CA LEU A 328 -0.23 -24.60 4.44
C LEU A 328 -0.30 -25.91 3.67
N GLU A 329 0.41 -25.94 2.56
CA GLU A 329 0.71 -27.14 1.77
C GLU A 329 2.15 -27.57 2.06
N GLY A 330 2.53 -28.79 1.69
CA GLY A 330 3.91 -29.24 1.85
C GLY A 330 4.89 -28.31 1.15
N GLY A 331 6.00 -27.97 1.81
CA GLY A 331 7.02 -27.06 1.28
C GLY A 331 7.21 -25.80 2.13
N SER A 332 7.67 -24.73 1.48
CA SER A 332 8.00 -23.45 2.12
C SER A 332 7.05 -22.35 1.69
N HIS A 333 6.59 -21.54 2.65
CA HIS A 333 5.82 -20.33 2.41
C HIS A 333 6.53 -19.13 3.01
N ASP A 334 6.87 -18.16 2.16
CA ASP A 334 7.56 -16.93 2.56
C ASP A 334 6.55 -15.79 2.69
N MET A 335 6.69 -14.99 3.75
CA MET A 335 5.92 -13.78 4.00
C MET A 335 6.79 -12.73 4.69
N GLN A 336 6.32 -11.49 4.73
CA GLN A 336 6.99 -10.42 5.46
C GLN A 336 6.09 -9.87 6.56
N LEU A 337 6.65 -9.70 7.76
CA LEU A 337 6.00 -8.97 8.84
C LEU A 337 6.53 -7.53 8.83
N ILE A 338 5.69 -6.60 8.35
CA ILE A 338 6.06 -5.20 8.17
C ILE A 338 5.38 -4.37 9.26
N PHE A 339 6.13 -4.02 10.30
CA PHE A 339 5.68 -3.07 11.32
C PHE A 339 5.94 -1.63 10.87
N PRO A 340 5.30 -0.63 11.51
CA PRO A 340 5.54 0.77 11.23
C PRO A 340 7.03 1.11 11.26
N SER A 341 7.57 1.65 10.18
CA SER A 341 9.03 1.87 10.05
C SER A 341 9.56 3.04 10.87
N VAL A 342 8.68 3.83 11.49
CA VAL A 342 9.04 4.78 12.56
C VAL A 342 9.25 4.10 13.91
N TRP A 343 8.88 2.82 14.04
CA TRP A 343 9.20 2.02 15.22
C TRP A 343 10.62 1.53 15.12
N GLN A 344 11.34 1.65 16.22
CA GLN A 344 12.63 1.03 16.42
C GLN A 344 12.46 -0.09 17.44
N PRO A 345 12.70 -1.36 17.05
CA PRO A 345 12.63 -2.48 17.98
C PRO A 345 13.50 -2.21 19.21
N SER A 346 12.90 -2.35 20.39
CA SER A 346 13.61 -2.24 21.67
C SER A 346 13.91 -3.60 22.28
N ASP A 347 13.26 -4.66 21.79
CA ASP A 347 13.42 -6.04 22.23
C ASP A 347 13.13 -7.04 21.09
N ILE A 348 13.11 -8.33 21.39
CA ILE A 348 12.81 -9.41 20.45
C ILE A 348 11.35 -9.39 19.96
N LEU A 349 11.14 -9.84 18.73
CA LEU A 349 9.82 -10.13 18.19
C LEU A 349 9.34 -11.46 18.79
N GLN A 350 8.10 -11.52 19.24
CA GLN A 350 7.49 -12.73 19.77
C GLN A 350 6.03 -12.86 19.30
N GLY A 351 5.53 -14.09 19.23
CA GLY A 351 4.15 -14.34 18.83
C GLY A 351 3.73 -15.79 18.98
N GLN A 352 2.47 -16.04 18.59
CA GLN A 352 1.85 -17.36 18.60
C GLN A 352 1.03 -17.55 17.33
N LEU A 353 1.35 -18.56 16.52
CA LEU A 353 0.53 -18.96 15.39
C LEU A 353 -0.62 -19.84 15.85
N ALA A 354 -1.85 -19.43 15.58
CA ALA A 354 -3.05 -20.23 15.78
C ALA A 354 -3.25 -21.13 14.56
N LEU A 355 -2.96 -22.42 14.74
CA LEU A 355 -3.02 -23.46 13.73
C LEU A 355 -4.31 -24.24 13.86
N ASN A 356 -5.00 -24.44 12.75
CA ASN A 356 -6.09 -25.41 12.65
C ASN A 356 -5.57 -26.64 11.91
N VAL A 357 -5.69 -27.80 12.55
CA VAL A 357 -5.15 -29.07 12.03
C VAL A 357 -6.30 -30.03 11.77
N GLN A 358 -6.42 -30.53 10.54
CA GLN A 358 -7.35 -31.59 10.20
C GLN A 358 -6.81 -32.96 10.61
N ASN A 359 -7.71 -33.88 10.90
CA ASN A 359 -7.37 -35.26 11.24
C ASN A 359 -6.70 -35.98 10.04
N GLY A 360 -5.74 -36.86 10.31
CA GLY A 360 -5.10 -37.70 9.29
C GLY A 360 -3.63 -37.40 9.00
N LEU A 361 -3.03 -36.42 9.70
CA LEU A 361 -1.58 -36.23 9.69
C LEU A 361 -0.89 -37.37 10.44
N LEU A 362 0.15 -37.93 9.82
CA LEU A 362 0.97 -39.02 10.36
C LEU A 362 2.18 -38.51 11.12
N GLN A 363 2.73 -39.40 11.93
CA GLN A 363 4.01 -39.22 12.62
C GLN A 363 5.11 -38.78 11.62
N GLY A 364 5.88 -37.77 12.02
CA GLY A 364 6.88 -37.12 11.17
C GLY A 364 6.38 -35.84 10.48
N SER A 365 5.07 -35.56 10.53
CA SER A 365 4.54 -34.26 10.13
C SER A 365 5.01 -33.16 11.08
N LYS A 366 5.56 -32.07 10.53
CA LYS A 366 6.14 -30.95 11.30
C LYS A 366 5.92 -29.62 10.61
N LEU A 367 5.91 -28.56 11.40
CA LEU A 367 5.98 -27.17 10.96
C LEU A 367 7.14 -26.48 11.66
N ALA A 368 7.92 -25.70 10.91
CA ALA A 368 8.98 -24.85 11.41
C ALA A 368 8.77 -23.42 10.91
N VAL A 369 8.97 -22.46 11.80
CA VAL A 369 8.93 -21.03 11.52
C VAL A 369 10.35 -20.50 11.61
N TRP A 370 10.80 -19.88 10.54
CA TRP A 370 12.09 -19.20 10.45
C TRP A 370 11.83 -17.71 10.34
N ILE A 371 12.59 -16.90 11.07
CA ILE A 371 12.54 -15.44 11.00
C ILE A 371 13.97 -14.93 10.76
N ASP A 372 14.15 -14.14 9.70
CA ASP A 372 15.46 -13.64 9.25
C ASP A 372 16.52 -14.76 9.15
N ASN A 373 16.11 -15.90 8.57
CA ASN A 373 16.89 -17.14 8.44
C ASN A 373 17.30 -17.83 9.76
N ALA A 374 16.75 -17.44 10.91
CA ALA A 374 16.94 -18.13 12.19
C ALA A 374 15.68 -18.93 12.58
N LEU A 375 15.86 -20.15 13.11
CA LEU A 375 14.74 -20.95 13.60
C LEU A 375 14.09 -20.24 14.79
N ALA A 376 12.83 -19.83 14.63
CA ALA A 376 12.07 -19.06 15.60
C ALA A 376 11.09 -19.92 16.41
N GLY A 377 10.63 -21.03 15.84
CA GLY A 377 9.75 -21.99 16.52
C GLY A 377 9.49 -23.23 15.65
N SER A 378 9.13 -24.35 16.27
CA SER A 378 8.70 -25.56 15.55
C SER A 378 7.71 -26.39 16.35
N MET A 379 6.88 -27.16 15.63
CA MET A 379 5.89 -28.08 16.20
C MET A 379 5.84 -29.37 15.39
N ALA A 380 5.77 -30.50 16.09
CA ALA A 380 5.42 -31.79 15.50
C ALA A 380 3.93 -32.06 15.69
N PHE A 381 3.31 -32.76 14.73
CA PHE A 381 1.89 -33.11 14.74
C PHE A 381 1.65 -34.61 15.02
N ASP A 382 2.58 -35.25 15.71
CA ASP A 382 2.67 -36.69 15.95
C ASP A 382 1.60 -37.27 16.91
N ALA A 383 0.76 -36.43 17.52
CA ALA A 383 -0.24 -36.84 18.51
C ALA A 383 -1.62 -36.19 18.34
N VAL A 384 -2.03 -35.82 17.12
CA VAL A 384 -3.36 -35.23 16.89
C VAL A 384 -4.43 -36.32 16.99
N GLN A 385 -5.02 -36.46 18.19
CA GLN A 385 -6.20 -37.31 18.39
C GLN A 385 -7.42 -36.73 17.65
N ALA A 386 -8.33 -37.60 17.23
CA ALA A 386 -9.48 -37.26 16.40
C ALA A 386 -10.35 -36.15 17.03
N GLY A 387 -10.25 -34.95 16.48
CA GLY A 387 -10.95 -33.73 16.91
C GLY A 387 -10.13 -32.53 16.49
N GLY A 388 -10.66 -31.72 15.56
CA GLY A 388 -9.92 -30.56 15.04
C GLY A 388 -9.61 -29.56 16.15
N ASP A 389 -8.42 -29.63 16.71
CA ASP A 389 -7.94 -28.76 17.78
C ASP A 389 -7.24 -27.53 17.19
N VAL A 390 -7.55 -26.35 17.73
CA VAL A 390 -6.70 -25.16 17.53
C VAL A 390 -5.41 -25.36 18.34
N ARG A 391 -4.26 -25.39 17.67
CA ARG A 391 -2.94 -25.51 18.29
C ARG A 391 -2.21 -24.17 18.20
N ASN A 392 -1.48 -23.79 19.24
CA ASN A 392 -0.68 -22.58 19.23
C ASN A 392 0.81 -22.91 19.13
N LEU A 393 1.46 -22.47 18.06
CA LEU A 393 2.92 -22.52 17.95
C LEU A 393 3.51 -21.17 18.34
N ALA A 394 4.24 -21.13 19.46
CA ALA A 394 5.02 -19.95 19.83
C ALA A 394 6.24 -19.79 18.91
N PHE A 395 6.56 -18.55 18.57
CA PHE A 395 7.78 -18.19 17.85
C PHE A 395 8.41 -16.94 18.46
N GLN A 396 9.73 -16.81 18.36
CA GLN A 396 10.44 -15.60 18.77
C GLN A 396 11.75 -15.42 18.01
N THR A 397 12.17 -14.18 17.80
CA THR A 397 13.51 -13.91 17.27
C THR A 397 14.58 -14.12 18.35
N PRO A 398 15.79 -14.56 17.98
CA PRO A 398 16.85 -14.82 18.96
C PRO A 398 17.45 -13.53 19.56
N ARG A 399 17.22 -12.38 18.93
CA ARG A 399 17.79 -11.07 19.31
C ARG A 399 16.95 -9.93 18.73
N PRO A 400 16.99 -8.73 19.34
CA PRO A 400 16.31 -7.56 18.81
C PRO A 400 16.81 -7.23 17.40
N ALA A 401 15.89 -6.94 16.49
CA ALA A 401 16.21 -6.59 15.11
C ALA A 401 16.62 -5.12 14.99
N ALA A 402 17.42 -4.81 13.96
CA ALA A 402 17.76 -3.44 13.61
C ALA A 402 16.63 -2.73 12.83
N SER A 403 15.72 -3.50 12.23
CA SER A 403 14.60 -3.05 11.42
C SER A 403 13.25 -3.50 11.99
N ALA A 404 12.19 -2.79 11.62
CA ALA A 404 10.81 -3.14 11.92
C ALA A 404 10.18 -4.05 10.84
N SER A 405 11.00 -4.67 10.00
CA SER A 405 10.58 -5.61 8.95
C SER A 405 11.32 -6.92 9.14
N PHE A 406 10.61 -8.03 9.01
CA PHE A 406 11.10 -9.38 9.25
C PHE A 406 10.70 -10.30 8.10
N ASP A 407 11.65 -11.07 7.59
CA ASP A 407 11.37 -12.12 6.60
C ASP A 407 10.99 -13.39 7.35
N VAL A 408 9.77 -13.88 7.12
CA VAL A 408 9.24 -15.08 7.78
C VAL A 408 9.08 -16.18 6.76
N ARG A 409 9.69 -17.32 7.03
CA ARG A 409 9.58 -18.53 6.21
C ARG A 409 8.97 -19.64 7.03
N ILE A 410 7.84 -20.17 6.58
CA ILE A 410 7.14 -21.28 7.20
C ILE A 410 7.40 -22.53 6.36
N GLU A 411 8.15 -23.45 6.93
CA GLU A 411 8.44 -24.74 6.31
C GLU A 411 7.54 -25.81 6.92
N THR A 412 6.85 -26.56 6.07
CA THR A 412 6.03 -27.68 6.50
C THR A 412 6.46 -28.98 5.82
N THR A 413 6.40 -30.04 6.60
CA THR A 413 6.47 -31.42 6.10
C THR A 413 5.19 -32.09 6.55
N LEU A 414 4.34 -32.48 5.61
CA LEU A 414 3.04 -33.10 5.88
C LEU A 414 3.07 -34.54 5.35
N ILE A 415 2.86 -35.50 6.24
CA ILE A 415 2.81 -36.94 5.92
C ILE A 415 1.39 -37.42 6.23
N ALA A 416 0.74 -38.15 5.32
CA ALA A 416 -0.65 -38.62 5.47
C ALA A 416 -0.81 -40.06 4.97
N ASN A 417 -1.78 -40.83 5.51
CA ASN A 417 -1.98 -42.25 5.14
C ASN A 417 -2.87 -42.39 3.89
N GLY A 418 -2.28 -42.91 2.80
CA GLY A 418 -2.83 -43.91 1.88
C GLY A 418 -4.15 -43.67 1.13
N ASP A 419 -4.19 -42.68 0.23
CA ASP A 419 -4.89 -42.64 -1.07
C ASP A 419 -4.69 -41.21 -1.60
N CYS A 420 -3.69 -41.02 -2.47
CA CYS A 420 -3.14 -39.73 -2.91
C CYS A 420 -4.18 -38.61 -2.99
N LEU A 421 -4.16 -37.71 -2.01
CA LEU A 421 -5.20 -36.71 -1.78
C LEU A 421 -5.00 -35.45 -2.65
N PRO A 422 -5.83 -35.21 -3.68
CA PRO A 422 -6.13 -33.84 -4.10
C PRO A 422 -6.93 -33.06 -3.05
N ARG A 423 -7.38 -33.71 -1.95
CA ARG A 423 -8.23 -33.12 -0.89
C ARG A 423 -7.50 -32.75 0.42
N SER A 424 -6.20 -32.97 0.56
CA SER A 424 -5.41 -32.52 1.73
C SER A 424 -4.88 -31.09 1.59
N ARG A 425 -5.13 -30.44 0.44
CA ARG A 425 -4.87 -29.01 0.22
C ARG A 425 -5.69 -28.19 1.22
N GLY A 426 -5.05 -27.79 2.33
CA GLY A 426 -5.70 -27.11 3.46
C GLY A 426 -5.96 -27.98 4.70
N ALA A 427 -5.29 -29.12 4.85
CA ALA A 427 -5.31 -29.90 6.10
C ALA A 427 -4.69 -29.16 7.29
N LEU A 428 -3.84 -28.16 7.02
CA LEU A 428 -3.26 -27.27 8.01
C LEU A 428 -3.46 -25.83 7.53
N TRP A 429 -3.94 -24.94 8.40
CA TRP A 429 -3.95 -23.51 8.09
C TRP A 429 -3.72 -22.65 9.33
N ILE A 430 -3.11 -21.48 9.10
CA ILE A 430 -2.91 -20.43 10.09
C ILE A 430 -4.13 -19.50 10.03
N ASP A 431 -4.78 -19.32 11.18
CA ASP A 431 -5.81 -18.30 11.37
C ASP A 431 -5.11 -16.98 11.73
N ALA A 432 -5.06 -16.04 10.79
CA ALA A 432 -4.29 -14.81 10.93
C ALA A 432 -4.89 -13.87 11.99
N ALA A 433 -6.22 -13.89 12.14
CA ALA A 433 -6.95 -13.09 13.13
C ALA A 433 -6.75 -13.60 14.56
N LYS A 434 -6.48 -14.91 14.75
CA LYS A 434 -6.16 -15.48 16.07
C LYS A 434 -4.67 -15.56 16.36
N SER A 435 -3.82 -15.51 15.34
CA SER A 435 -2.37 -15.57 15.49
C SER A 435 -1.83 -14.26 16.04
N GLN A 436 -1.23 -14.30 17.23
CA GLN A 436 -0.78 -13.11 17.94
C GLN A 436 0.66 -12.76 17.59
N VAL A 437 0.97 -11.46 17.56
CA VAL A 437 2.31 -10.93 17.34
C VAL A 437 2.55 -9.71 18.20
N THR A 438 3.77 -9.57 18.72
CA THR A 438 4.16 -8.42 19.57
C THR A 438 5.60 -8.04 19.28
N LEU A 439 5.81 -6.76 18.97
CA LEU A 439 7.12 -6.15 18.80
C LEU A 439 7.27 -4.98 19.79
N PRO A 440 7.99 -5.18 20.91
CA PRO A 440 8.36 -4.09 21.80
C PRO A 440 9.20 -3.05 21.04
N HIS A 441 8.82 -1.78 21.12
CA HIS A 441 9.43 -0.73 20.32
C HIS A 441 9.46 0.62 21.04
N ARG A 442 10.33 1.50 20.54
CA ARG A 442 10.29 2.95 20.77
C ARG A 442 10.08 3.68 19.45
N LEU A 443 9.63 4.92 19.48
CA LEU A 443 9.62 5.75 18.28
C LEU A 443 11.05 6.20 17.95
N LYS A 444 11.40 6.23 16.66
CA LYS A 444 12.60 6.93 16.17
C LYS A 444 12.53 8.42 16.58
N SER A 445 13.67 9.09 16.50
CA SER A 445 13.87 10.52 16.81
C SER A 445 14.31 11.31 15.58
N GLY A 446 14.18 12.64 15.65
CA GLY A 446 14.50 13.53 14.54
C GLY A 446 13.53 13.37 13.36
N ILE A 447 13.97 13.69 12.15
CA ILE A 447 13.16 13.67 10.91
C ILE A 447 12.48 12.33 10.66
N ALA A 448 13.12 11.21 11.03
CA ALA A 448 12.52 9.89 10.91
C ALA A 448 11.20 9.75 11.71
N ALA A 449 10.98 10.61 12.71
CA ALA A 449 9.82 10.64 13.58
C ALA A 449 8.71 11.60 13.13
N ILE A 450 8.84 12.31 11.99
CA ILE A 450 7.87 13.35 11.60
C ILE A 450 6.43 12.83 11.51
N SER A 451 6.22 11.58 11.09
CA SER A 451 4.87 10.96 11.10
C SER A 451 4.27 10.84 12.50
N ALA A 452 5.08 10.66 13.54
CA ALA A 452 4.58 10.60 14.91
C ALA A 452 4.07 11.96 15.41
N ALA A 453 4.63 13.06 14.90
CA ALA A 453 4.15 14.41 15.19
C ALA A 453 2.80 14.74 14.51
N LEU A 454 2.36 13.87 13.60
CA LEU A 454 1.14 14.03 12.81
C LEU A 454 -0.04 13.19 13.32
N VAL A 455 0.07 12.61 14.52
CA VAL A 455 -0.91 11.69 15.08
C VAL A 455 -1.22 12.06 16.53
N PRO A 456 -2.48 11.94 17.01
CA PRO A 456 -3.72 11.68 16.24
C PRO A 456 -4.40 12.95 15.73
N HIS A 457 -4.17 14.12 16.33
CA HIS A 457 -4.81 15.40 15.98
C HIS A 457 -3.77 16.41 15.49
N PRO A 458 -3.26 16.26 14.25
CA PRO A 458 -2.20 17.12 13.75
C PRO A 458 -2.69 18.54 13.52
N VAL A 459 -1.88 19.51 13.96
CA VAL A 459 -1.99 20.91 13.55
C VAL A 459 -0.77 21.24 12.71
N ILE A 460 -1.00 21.60 11.44
CA ILE A 460 0.05 21.91 10.47
C ILE A 460 -0.07 23.38 10.08
N LEU A 461 1.04 24.12 10.21
CA LEU A 461 1.16 25.46 9.66
C LEU A 461 1.52 25.35 8.18
N VAL A 462 0.78 26.04 7.31
CA VAL A 462 1.10 26.17 5.88
C VAL A 462 1.16 27.65 5.52
N ASP A 463 2.01 28.01 4.57
CA ASP A 463 1.98 29.35 3.95
C ASP A 463 0.90 29.44 2.85
N GLU A 464 0.74 30.63 2.25
CA GLU A 464 -0.21 30.85 1.15
C GLU A 464 0.31 30.35 -0.22
N SER A 465 1.49 29.71 -0.26
CA SER A 465 2.16 29.34 -1.51
C SER A 465 1.46 28.16 -2.20
N PRO A 466 1.34 28.15 -3.54
CA PRO A 466 0.72 27.03 -4.25
C PRO A 466 1.52 25.74 -4.02
N GLY A 467 0.84 24.67 -3.61
CA GLY A 467 1.45 23.36 -3.35
C GLY A 467 1.70 23.06 -1.87
N SER A 468 1.68 24.06 -0.97
CA SER A 468 1.92 23.84 0.46
C SER A 468 0.88 22.94 1.11
N LEU A 469 -0.39 23.07 0.71
CA LEU A 469 -1.44 22.14 1.11
C LEU A 469 -1.17 20.72 0.58
N GLY A 470 -0.71 20.57 -0.66
CA GLY A 470 -0.37 19.27 -1.24
C GLY A 470 0.73 18.54 -0.47
N LEU A 471 1.78 19.26 -0.07
CA LEU A 471 2.82 18.73 0.83
C LEU A 471 2.24 18.27 2.18
N ALA A 472 1.40 19.09 2.80
CA ALA A 472 0.75 18.76 4.07
C ALA A 472 -0.12 17.49 3.95
N ILE A 473 -0.90 17.36 2.86
CA ILE A 473 -1.69 16.15 2.59
C ILE A 473 -0.79 14.93 2.42
N SER A 474 0.31 15.02 1.66
CA SER A 474 1.22 13.88 1.49
C SER A 474 1.89 13.45 2.79
N LEU A 475 2.28 14.39 3.65
CA LEU A 475 2.77 14.10 5.00
C LEU A 475 1.72 13.34 5.82
N LEU A 476 0.47 13.81 5.82
CA LEU A 476 -0.65 13.16 6.50
C LEU A 476 -0.94 11.75 5.96
N GLN A 477 -0.89 11.56 4.64
CA GLN A 477 -1.13 10.27 4.01
C GLN A 477 -0.06 9.24 4.40
N VAL A 478 1.22 9.64 4.41
CA VAL A 478 2.33 8.78 4.85
C VAL A 478 2.25 8.51 6.36
N ALA A 479 1.97 9.52 7.19
CA ALA A 479 1.75 9.30 8.61
C ALA A 479 0.59 8.34 8.88
N SER A 480 -0.49 8.46 8.11
CA SER A 480 -1.66 7.61 8.25
C SER A 480 -1.40 6.18 7.81
N SER A 481 -0.68 5.93 6.71
CA SER A 481 -0.34 4.57 6.29
C SER A 481 0.62 3.87 7.27
N MET A 482 1.47 4.64 7.96
CA MET A 482 2.46 4.10 8.89
C MET A 482 1.90 3.86 10.29
N LEU A 483 1.13 4.79 10.86
CA LEU A 483 0.83 4.81 12.29
C LEU A 483 -0.66 4.75 12.63
N LEU A 484 -1.55 5.04 11.68
CA LEU A 484 -2.97 5.16 11.94
C LEU A 484 -3.76 3.94 11.45
N ASP A 485 -4.95 3.76 12.01
CA ASP A 485 -5.98 2.94 11.37
C ASP A 485 -6.52 3.62 10.10
N ASP A 486 -7.26 2.89 9.27
CA ASP A 486 -7.69 3.34 7.94
C ASP A 486 -8.80 4.42 7.95
N LYS A 487 -9.04 5.04 9.09
CA LYS A 487 -10.03 6.11 9.26
C LYS A 487 -9.47 7.47 8.82
N PRO A 488 -10.34 8.47 8.60
CA PRO A 488 -9.91 9.83 8.28
C PRO A 488 -9.08 10.47 9.39
N VAL A 489 -8.07 11.27 9.03
CA VAL A 489 -7.24 11.99 10.01
C VAL A 489 -7.93 13.29 10.43
N PRO A 490 -8.08 13.60 11.74
CA PRO A 490 -8.66 14.85 12.22
C PRO A 490 -7.65 16.01 12.12
N ALA A 491 -7.09 16.22 10.93
CA ALA A 491 -6.11 17.26 10.68
C ALA A 491 -6.74 18.65 10.80
N ARG A 492 -5.92 19.61 11.23
CA ARG A 492 -6.21 21.04 11.19
C ARG A 492 -5.06 21.75 10.49
N ILE A 493 -5.39 22.60 9.53
CA ILE A 493 -4.45 23.48 8.87
C ILE A 493 -4.62 24.89 9.43
N THR A 494 -3.52 25.59 9.64
CA THR A 494 -3.50 26.99 10.05
C THR A 494 -2.55 27.75 9.15
N THR A 495 -2.84 29.02 8.90
CA THR A 495 -1.93 30.00 8.29
C THR A 495 -1.34 30.95 9.33
N ASP A 496 -1.87 30.93 10.56
CA ASP A 496 -1.40 31.73 11.68
C ASP A 496 -0.31 30.97 12.46
N ALA A 497 0.92 31.51 12.40
CA ALA A 497 2.08 30.97 13.10
C ALA A 497 1.99 31.08 14.64
N SER A 498 1.06 31.89 15.18
CA SER A 498 0.81 31.99 16.61
C SER A 498 0.07 30.76 17.18
N VAL A 499 -0.64 30.02 16.33
CA VAL A 499 -1.33 28.79 16.72
C VAL A 499 -0.29 27.68 16.95
N PRO A 500 -0.31 26.99 18.10
CA PRO A 500 0.60 25.87 18.36
C PRO A 500 0.50 24.78 17.29
N HIS A 501 1.63 24.42 16.69
CA HIS A 501 1.74 23.44 15.61
C HIS A 501 3.01 22.60 15.79
N SER A 502 2.95 21.34 15.35
CA SER A 502 4.08 20.41 15.40
C SER A 502 4.88 20.38 14.09
N VAL A 503 4.23 20.75 12.99
CA VAL A 503 4.82 20.74 11.64
C VAL A 503 4.51 22.07 10.95
N SER A 504 5.50 22.64 10.27
CA SER A 504 5.32 23.77 9.35
C SER A 504 5.76 23.39 7.95
N VAL A 505 4.98 23.79 6.95
CA VAL A 505 5.27 23.59 5.53
C VAL A 505 5.33 24.95 4.85
N THR A 506 6.44 25.23 4.18
CA THR A 506 6.68 26.52 3.52
C THR A 506 7.41 26.33 2.19
N ILE A 507 7.06 27.13 1.19
CA ILE A 507 7.78 27.20 -0.09
C ILE A 507 8.52 28.53 -0.10
N ASP A 508 9.83 28.48 0.18
CA ASP A 508 10.68 29.66 0.32
C ASP A 508 12.05 29.40 -0.32
N PRO A 509 12.24 29.82 -1.58
CA PRO A 509 13.50 29.61 -2.30
C PRO A 509 14.70 30.29 -1.61
N GLU A 510 14.50 31.44 -0.96
CA GLU A 510 15.58 32.19 -0.32
C GLU A 510 16.03 31.47 0.95
N LEU A 511 15.10 31.12 1.83
CA LEU A 511 15.39 30.36 3.04
C LEU A 511 16.00 28.99 2.71
N TYR A 512 15.46 28.30 1.69
CA TYR A 512 16.01 27.03 1.21
C TYR A 512 17.48 27.16 0.81
N ARG A 513 17.80 28.09 -0.10
CA ARG A 513 19.18 28.30 -0.59
C ARG A 513 20.13 28.74 0.52
N GLN A 514 19.66 29.61 1.43
CA GLN A 514 20.43 30.01 2.60
C GLN A 514 20.81 28.80 3.47
N ARG A 515 19.90 27.86 3.69
CA ARG A 515 20.16 26.63 4.45
C ARG A 515 21.13 25.70 3.73
N ILE A 516 20.91 25.44 2.43
CA ILE A 516 21.82 24.61 1.62
C ILE A 516 23.24 25.15 1.62
N ALA A 517 23.42 26.47 1.52
CA ALA A 517 24.74 27.12 1.54
C ALA A 517 25.52 26.88 2.84
N THR A 518 24.88 26.43 3.93
CA THR A 518 25.56 26.08 5.18
C THR A 518 26.22 24.70 5.17
N HIS A 519 26.01 23.89 4.13
CA HIS A 519 26.54 22.52 3.99
C HIS A 519 27.36 22.29 2.70
N PRO A 520 28.34 23.15 2.38
CA PRO A 520 29.11 23.06 1.13
C PRO A 520 29.98 21.78 1.05
N ASP A 521 30.24 21.13 2.18
CA ASP A 521 31.00 19.89 2.28
C ASP A 521 30.17 18.63 1.95
N LYS A 522 28.84 18.74 1.97
CA LYS A 522 27.91 17.60 1.77
C LYS A 522 27.04 17.71 0.54
N VAL A 523 26.77 18.94 0.09
CA VAL A 523 25.81 19.20 -0.98
C VAL A 523 26.50 19.88 -2.15
N TYR A 524 26.46 19.22 -3.30
CA TYR A 524 26.81 19.86 -4.57
C TYR A 524 25.62 20.69 -5.06
N ALA A 525 25.79 22.00 -5.22
CA ALA A 525 24.67 22.93 -5.42
C ALA A 525 23.73 22.57 -6.60
N PRO A 526 24.21 22.17 -7.80
CA PRO A 526 23.33 21.73 -8.88
C PRO A 526 22.47 20.50 -8.55
N TYR A 527 22.90 19.68 -7.59
CA TYR A 527 22.17 18.50 -7.14
C TYR A 527 21.08 18.83 -6.11
N ALA A 528 21.10 20.04 -5.55
CA ALA A 528 20.09 20.54 -4.61
C ALA A 528 18.99 21.35 -5.28
N GLU A 529 19.05 21.57 -6.59
CA GLU A 529 17.98 22.28 -7.30
C GLU A 529 16.66 21.49 -7.24
N ASN A 530 15.57 22.21 -7.06
CA ASN A 530 14.22 21.65 -6.90
C ASN A 530 14.10 20.64 -5.75
N GLY A 531 14.94 20.73 -4.73
CA GLY A 531 14.92 19.86 -3.55
C GLY A 531 14.01 20.36 -2.42
N ILE A 532 13.91 19.54 -1.38
CA ILE A 532 13.20 19.87 -0.12
C ILE A 532 14.09 19.61 1.07
N LEU A 533 14.09 20.55 2.01
CA LEU A 533 14.72 20.41 3.30
C LEU A 533 13.69 20.04 4.36
N LEU A 534 13.97 18.97 5.09
CA LEU A 534 13.28 18.62 6.31
C LEU A 534 14.19 18.89 7.49
N LEU A 535 13.72 19.72 8.42
CA LEU A 535 14.46 20.12 9.63
C LEU A 535 13.66 19.79 10.88
N HIS A 536 14.37 19.31 11.90
CA HIS A 536 13.84 19.09 13.23
C HIS A 536 14.63 19.99 14.19
N SER A 537 13.92 20.89 14.87
CA SER A 537 14.51 21.85 15.80
C SER A 537 13.47 22.23 16.84
N GLU A 538 13.89 22.34 18.11
CA GLU A 538 13.01 22.76 19.20
C GLU A 538 11.68 21.97 19.26
N ASP A 539 11.76 20.65 19.08
CA ASP A 539 10.60 19.73 19.05
C ASP A 539 9.56 20.04 17.95
N ARG A 540 9.95 20.78 16.91
CA ARG A 540 9.14 21.10 15.74
C ARG A 540 9.78 20.60 14.46
N PHE A 541 8.94 20.28 13.49
CA PHE A 541 9.35 19.87 12.16
C PHE A 541 9.08 20.99 11.16
N HIS A 542 10.06 21.28 10.32
CA HIS A 542 9.96 22.26 9.25
C HIS A 542 10.22 21.56 7.91
N VAL A 543 9.30 21.70 6.97
CA VAL A 543 9.43 21.22 5.59
C VAL A 543 9.50 22.44 4.69
N ILE A 544 10.67 22.67 4.09
CA ILE A 544 10.99 23.84 3.29
C ILE A 544 11.27 23.39 1.87
N ALA A 545 10.42 23.77 0.93
CA ALA A 545 10.60 23.50 -0.49
C ALA A 545 11.24 24.70 -1.19
N GLU A 546 12.07 24.43 -2.21
CA GLU A 546 12.59 25.50 -3.05
C GLU A 546 11.52 26.08 -3.97
N THR A 547 10.76 25.21 -4.65
CA THR A 547 9.76 25.61 -5.65
C THR A 547 8.49 24.76 -5.56
N PRO A 548 7.38 25.18 -6.19
CA PRO A 548 6.21 24.32 -6.38
C PRO A 548 6.53 23.00 -7.12
N ASP A 549 7.56 22.95 -7.96
CA ASP A 549 7.99 21.70 -8.61
C ASP A 549 8.69 20.75 -7.63
N SER A 550 9.39 21.30 -6.62
CA SER A 550 9.93 20.51 -5.50
C SER A 550 8.83 19.75 -4.75
N VAL A 551 7.63 20.32 -4.65
CA VAL A 551 6.46 19.67 -4.05
C VAL A 551 6.12 18.39 -4.81
N ALA A 552 6.09 18.43 -6.14
CA ALA A 552 5.82 17.25 -6.96
C ALA A 552 6.86 16.14 -6.73
N ASN A 553 8.13 16.51 -6.56
CA ASN A 553 9.20 15.60 -6.21
C ASN A 553 8.97 14.95 -4.83
N PHE A 554 8.62 15.75 -3.81
CA PHE A 554 8.28 15.22 -2.48
C PHE A 554 7.21 14.14 -2.53
N MET A 555 6.09 14.47 -3.19
CA MET A 555 4.91 13.62 -3.23
C MET A 555 5.22 12.27 -3.89
N ARG A 556 6.21 12.24 -4.80
CA ARG A 556 6.66 11.03 -5.48
C ARG A 556 7.55 10.15 -4.61
N HIS A 557 8.49 10.73 -3.85
CA HIS A 557 9.56 9.97 -3.21
C HIS A 557 9.41 9.79 -1.69
N TRP A 558 8.70 10.70 -1.01
CA TRP A 558 8.69 10.75 0.46
C TRP A 558 8.24 9.44 1.12
N ALA A 559 7.19 8.79 0.58
CA ALA A 559 6.69 7.51 1.08
C ALA A 559 7.74 6.38 1.03
N GLY A 560 8.61 6.39 0.02
CA GLY A 560 9.72 5.45 -0.10
C GLY A 560 10.94 5.85 0.73
N VAL A 561 11.16 7.14 0.98
CA VAL A 561 12.33 7.66 1.70
C VAL A 561 12.17 7.53 3.21
N GLN A 562 11.06 8.00 3.78
CA GLN A 562 10.89 8.10 5.23
C GLN A 562 11.14 6.80 5.99
N PRO A 563 10.65 5.61 5.53
CA PRO A 563 10.90 4.34 6.20
C PRO A 563 12.39 4.01 6.40
N HIS A 564 13.22 4.44 5.46
CA HIS A 564 14.64 4.11 5.39
C HIS A 564 15.54 5.15 6.08
N LEU A 565 14.98 6.26 6.56
CA LEU A 565 15.74 7.25 7.31
C LEU A 565 16.25 6.66 8.62
N ARG A 566 17.52 6.96 8.91
CA ARG A 566 18.19 6.60 10.16
C ARG A 566 17.62 7.42 11.32
N ASP A 567 17.56 6.79 12.48
CA ASP A 567 17.17 7.43 13.74
C ASP A 567 18.14 8.58 14.09
N GLY A 568 17.61 9.74 14.49
CA GLY A 568 18.40 10.89 14.95
C GLY A 568 18.84 11.87 13.86
N ALA A 569 18.44 11.70 12.60
CA ALA A 569 18.64 12.72 11.56
C ALA A 569 17.89 14.01 11.94
N GLN A 570 18.58 15.16 11.97
CA GLN A 570 17.99 16.46 12.34
C GLN A 570 17.72 17.34 11.13
N GLU A 571 18.49 17.17 10.06
CA GLU A 571 18.33 17.93 8.83
C GLU A 571 18.59 17.00 7.65
N VAL A 572 17.63 16.88 6.75
CA VAL A 572 17.66 15.98 5.59
C VAL A 572 17.27 16.77 4.35
N LEU A 573 18.09 16.68 3.31
CA LEU A 573 17.76 17.13 1.97
C LEU A 573 17.18 15.95 1.18
N LEU A 574 16.01 16.15 0.58
CA LEU A 574 15.49 15.29 -0.47
C LEU A 574 15.77 15.94 -1.83
N ALA A 575 16.68 15.34 -2.61
CA ALA A 575 17.07 15.80 -3.94
C ALA A 575 16.02 15.46 -5.01
N GLN A 576 16.15 16.04 -6.20
CA GLN A 576 15.19 15.90 -7.30
C GLN A 576 14.98 14.46 -7.80
N ASP A 577 15.99 13.61 -7.68
CA ASP A 577 15.94 12.20 -8.08
C ASP A 577 15.44 11.27 -6.97
N GLY A 578 15.09 11.82 -5.81
CA GLY A 578 14.63 11.08 -4.64
C GLY A 578 15.74 10.65 -3.68
N GLU A 579 17.01 11.01 -3.92
CA GLU A 579 18.08 10.74 -2.96
C GLU A 579 17.89 11.57 -1.68
N ALA A 580 17.99 10.91 -0.52
CA ALA A 580 17.89 11.56 0.78
C ALA A 580 19.29 11.71 1.42
N ILE A 581 19.76 12.95 1.51
CA ILE A 581 21.07 13.31 2.07
C ILE A 581 20.90 13.83 3.49
N VAL A 582 21.51 13.15 4.47
CA VAL A 582 21.50 13.59 5.87
C VAL A 582 22.55 14.69 6.08
N LEU A 583 22.09 15.93 6.23
CA LEU A 583 22.94 17.12 6.42
C LEU A 583 23.39 17.25 7.88
N ARG A 584 22.50 16.97 8.83
CA ARG A 584 22.82 16.94 10.28
C ARG A 584 22.24 15.71 10.95
N HIS A 585 23.02 15.14 11.85
CA HIS A 585 22.62 13.99 12.65
C HIS A 585 22.88 14.30 14.12
N TYR A 586 21.87 14.10 14.96
CA TYR A 586 22.05 14.09 16.40
C TYR A 586 22.55 12.71 16.79
N VAL A 587 23.78 12.63 17.32
CA VAL A 587 24.21 11.45 18.05
C VAL A 587 23.83 11.72 19.50
N ALA A 588 22.65 11.27 19.91
CA ALA A 588 22.41 11.09 21.33
C ALA A 588 23.54 10.19 21.82
N SER A 589 24.34 10.62 22.81
CA SER A 589 25.32 9.73 23.39
C SER A 589 24.54 8.59 24.03
N THR A 590 24.33 7.50 23.31
CA THR A 590 24.04 6.22 23.92
C THR A 590 25.33 5.85 24.61
N LYS A 591 25.55 6.40 25.81
CA LYS A 591 26.19 5.63 26.85
C LYS A 591 25.28 4.43 27.03
N VAL A 592 25.48 3.42 26.17
CA VAL A 592 25.50 2.04 26.64
C VAL A 592 26.65 2.05 27.64
N THR A 593 26.36 2.54 28.85
CA THR A 593 27.03 1.97 30.00
C THR A 593 26.59 0.53 29.90
N PRO A 594 27.48 -0.42 29.55
CA PRO A 594 27.12 -1.80 29.69
C PRO A 594 26.58 -1.89 31.10
N ALA A 595 25.37 -2.44 31.26
CA ALA A 595 24.93 -2.87 32.57
C ALA A 595 25.98 -3.89 33.02
N MET A 596 27.05 -3.41 33.66
CA MET A 596 27.88 -4.24 34.50
C MET A 596 26.89 -4.76 35.50
N ARG A 597 26.48 -6.02 35.33
CA ARG A 597 25.81 -6.77 36.37
C ARG A 597 26.60 -6.46 37.64
N PRO A 598 25.99 -5.91 38.69
CA PRO A 598 26.71 -5.74 39.95
C PRO A 598 27.36 -7.09 40.25
N PRO A 599 28.68 -7.13 40.54
CA PRO A 599 29.37 -8.39 40.76
C PRO A 599 28.56 -9.17 41.78
N THR A 600 28.09 -10.36 41.39
CA THR A 600 27.29 -11.21 42.28
C THR A 600 28.11 -11.46 43.53
N VAL A 601 27.46 -11.55 44.70
CA VAL A 601 28.11 -11.80 46.00
C VAL A 601 29.08 -13.00 45.94
N ALA A 602 28.83 -13.95 45.04
CA ALA A 602 29.72 -15.07 44.73
C ALA A 602 31.09 -14.66 44.15
N MET A 603 31.15 -13.66 43.27
CA MET A 603 32.40 -13.19 42.65
C MET A 603 33.26 -12.37 43.63
N LEU A 604 32.62 -11.54 44.47
CA LEU A 604 33.26 -10.87 45.59
C LEU A 604 33.78 -11.88 46.63
N GLY A 605 32.98 -12.91 46.94
CA GLY A 605 33.38 -14.01 47.81
C GLY A 605 34.59 -14.78 47.28
N ALA A 606 34.62 -15.09 45.98
CA ALA A 606 35.75 -15.77 45.34
C ALA A 606 37.03 -14.92 45.38
N LEU A 607 36.91 -13.59 45.20
CA LEU A 607 38.06 -12.68 45.20
C LEU A 607 38.64 -12.50 46.61
N VAL A 608 37.80 -12.41 47.65
CA VAL A 608 38.23 -12.39 49.05
C VAL A 608 38.88 -13.72 49.44
N LEU A 609 38.32 -14.85 49.01
CA LEU A 609 38.88 -16.18 49.29
C LEU A 609 40.26 -16.36 48.63
N ALA A 610 40.41 -15.91 47.39
CA ALA A 610 41.70 -15.93 46.69
C ALA A 610 42.76 -15.07 47.40
N LEU A 611 42.36 -13.90 47.91
CA LEU A 611 43.23 -13.00 48.66
C LEU A 611 43.66 -13.62 50.01
N LEU A 612 42.73 -14.25 50.72
CA LEU A 612 43.01 -14.97 51.98
C LEU A 612 43.96 -16.15 51.76
N LEU A 613 43.76 -16.92 50.68
CA LEU A 613 44.66 -18.03 50.31
C LEU A 613 46.06 -17.51 49.94
N ALA A 614 46.17 -16.39 49.23
CA ALA A 614 47.44 -15.77 48.91
C ALA A 614 48.19 -15.29 50.17
N ILE A 615 47.47 -14.68 51.13
CA ILE A 615 48.03 -14.27 52.42
C ILE A 615 48.49 -15.48 53.23
N ALA A 616 47.68 -16.54 53.29
CA ALA A 616 48.03 -17.78 54.00
C ALA A 616 49.27 -18.45 53.37
N ALA A 617 49.33 -18.52 52.04
CA ALA A 617 50.49 -19.03 51.32
C ALA A 617 51.75 -18.20 51.60
N TRP A 618 51.63 -16.87 51.59
CA TRP A 618 52.73 -15.97 51.93
C TRP A 618 53.19 -16.14 53.38
N TRP A 619 52.25 -16.29 54.32
CA TRP A 619 52.57 -16.50 55.74
C TRP A 619 53.21 -17.86 56.02
N LEU A 620 52.74 -18.93 55.36
CA LEU A 620 53.37 -20.25 55.41
C LEU A 620 54.77 -20.23 54.81
N TRP A 621 54.95 -19.53 53.69
CA TRP A 621 56.26 -19.34 53.09
C TRP A 621 57.21 -18.56 54.01
N HIS A 622 56.74 -17.46 54.59
CA HIS A 622 57.55 -16.63 55.49
C HIS A 622 57.87 -17.33 56.82
N SER A 623 56.94 -18.08 57.40
CA SER A 623 57.17 -18.86 58.63
C SER A 623 58.10 -20.05 58.39
N SER A 624 58.07 -20.67 57.20
CA SER A 624 59.04 -21.71 56.80
C SER A 624 60.46 -21.17 56.61
N ARG A 625 60.62 -19.88 56.28
CA ARG A 625 61.93 -19.20 56.26
C ARG A 625 62.42 -18.87 57.67
N LEU A 626 61.53 -18.48 58.58
CA LEU A 626 61.90 -18.22 59.98
C LEU A 626 62.28 -19.49 60.75
N LYS A 627 61.72 -20.66 60.41
CA LYS A 627 62.15 -21.95 60.97
C LYS A 627 63.53 -22.40 60.46
N ARG A 628 63.90 -22.06 59.22
CA ARG A 628 65.23 -22.37 58.66
C ARG A 628 66.38 -21.47 59.14
N VAL A 629 66.09 -20.46 59.96
CA VAL A 629 67.11 -19.59 60.60
C VAL A 629 67.34 -19.99 62.07
N LYS A 630 66.64 -21.01 62.58
CA LYS A 630 66.77 -21.53 63.95
C LYS A 630 67.23 -23.00 64.03
N GLU A 631 67.71 -23.57 62.93
CA GLU A 631 68.50 -24.81 62.92
C GLU A 631 69.98 -24.51 62.72
#